data_AF-A0AAN5X7H6-F1
#
_entry.id   AF-A0AAN5X7H6-F1
#
_cell.length_a   1.000
_cell.length_b   1.000
_cell.length_c   1.000
_cell.angle_alpha   90.00
_cell.angle_beta   90.00
_cell.angle_gamma   90.00
#
_symmetry.space_group_name_H-M   'P 1'
#
loop_
_entity.id
_entity.type
_entity.pdbx_description
1 polymer ?
#
loop_
_entity_poly.entity_id
_entity_poly.type
_entity_poly.pdbx_seq_one_letter_code
_entity_poly.pdbx_strand_id
1 'polypeptide(L)' 'MKDLKIEYQDGKLVELNIDGVSFNGVTAITFSHEVGETLPTVSLTFPLGIGERLVPARPYPKNLRTINI' A
#
# COMPACT_ATOMS: atom_id res chain seq x y z
N MET A 1 -10.72 1.53 14.56
CA MET A 1 -11.27 0.84 13.39
C MET A 1 -12.73 0.56 13.66
N LYS A 2 -13.62 0.94 12.76
CA LYS A 2 -15.06 0.77 12.82
C LYS A 2 -15.52 -0.45 12.02
N ASP A 3 -14.91 -0.71 10.88
CA ASP A 3 -15.24 -1.81 9.97
C ASP A 3 -13.98 -2.43 9.35
N LEU A 4 -14.00 -3.75 9.19
CA LEU A 4 -12.96 -4.52 8.52
C LEU A 4 -13.61 -5.66 7.75
N LYS A 5 -13.40 -5.68 6.44
CA LYS A 5 -13.79 -6.78 5.56
C LYS A 5 -12.57 -7.39 4.92
N ILE A 6 -12.44 -8.71 5.05
CA ILE A 6 -11.44 -9.53 4.37
C ILE A 6 -12.18 -10.66 3.67
N GLU A 7 -12.13 -10.68 2.34
CA GLU A 7 -12.83 -11.68 1.54
C GLU A 7 -11.85 -12.47 0.66
N TYR A 8 -11.97 -13.79 0.73
CA TYR A 8 -11.27 -14.73 -0.13
C TYR A 8 -12.27 -15.52 -0.97
N GLN A 9 -11.97 -15.66 -2.25
CA GLN A 9 -12.69 -16.54 -3.17
C GLN A 9 -11.66 -17.43 -3.88
N ASP A 10 -11.92 -18.74 -3.93
CA ASP A 10 -11.02 -19.73 -4.53
C ASP A 10 -9.56 -19.64 -4.04
N GLY A 11 -9.37 -19.35 -2.75
CA GLY A 11 -8.06 -19.22 -2.12
C GLY A 11 -7.29 -17.94 -2.47
N LYS A 12 -7.92 -16.98 -3.16
CA LYS A 12 -7.35 -15.67 -3.51
C LYS A 12 -8.04 -14.55 -2.75
N LEU A 13 -7.26 -13.57 -2.30
CA LEU A 13 -7.80 -12.35 -1.71
C LEU A 13 -8.50 -11.55 -2.81
N VAL A 14 -9.81 -11.33 -2.68
CA VAL A 14 -10.61 -10.53 -3.62
C VAL A 14 -11.02 -9.18 -3.04
N GLU A 15 -11.09 -9.05 -1.72
CA GLU A 15 -11.41 -7.79 -1.06
C GLU A 15 -10.67 -7.64 0.26
N LEU A 16 -10.09 -6.46 0.47
CA LEU A 16 -9.67 -5.96 1.77
C LEU A 16 -10.16 -4.53 1.90
N ASN A 17 -11.08 -4.29 2.83
CA ASN A 17 -11.63 -2.98 3.14
C ASN A 17 -11.45 -2.66 4.63
N ILE A 18 -10.94 -1.47 4.95
CA ILE A 18 -10.81 -0.97 6.32
C ILE A 18 -11.47 0.40 6.38
N ASP A 19 -12.51 0.54 7.19
CA ASP A 19 -13.23 1.80 7.39
C ASP A 19 -13.67 2.49 6.07
N GLY A 20 -14.04 1.70 5.06
CA GLY A 20 -14.45 2.20 3.74
C GLY A 20 -13.31 2.37 2.73
N VAL A 21 -12.05 2.15 3.13
CA VAL A 21 -10.88 2.23 2.26
C VAL A 21 -10.50 0.84 1.75
N SER A 22 -10.47 0.66 0.44
CA SER A 22 -10.05 -0.60 -0.19
C SER A 22 -8.56 -0.64 -0.45
N PHE A 23 -7.93 -1.78 -0.14
CA PHE A 23 -6.49 -2.02 -0.30
C PHE A 23 -6.24 -3.09 -1.36
N ASN A 24 -5.33 -2.81 -2.28
CA ASN A 24 -4.94 -3.71 -3.37
C ASN A 24 -3.45 -4.03 -3.30
N GLY A 25 -3.04 -5.16 -3.89
CA GLY A 25 -1.63 -5.54 -3.99
C GLY A 25 -0.97 -5.93 -2.67
N VAL A 26 -1.76 -6.22 -1.62
CA VAL A 26 -1.25 -6.69 -0.33
C VAL A 26 -0.75 -8.12 -0.48
N THR A 27 0.44 -8.40 0.03
CA THR A 27 1.05 -9.74 0.04
C THR A 27 0.94 -10.45 1.38
N ALA A 28 0.76 -9.71 2.47
CA ALA A 28 0.48 -10.29 3.79
C ALA A 28 -0.42 -9.37 4.62
N ILE A 29 -1.33 -9.99 5.36
CA ILE A 29 -2.25 -9.33 6.29
C ILE A 29 -2.07 -9.97 7.66
N THR A 30 -1.75 -9.17 8.67
CA THR A 30 -1.77 -9.58 10.08
C THR A 30 -2.83 -8.78 10.80
N PHE A 31 -3.78 -9.47 11.43
CA PHE A 31 -4.80 -8.86 12.26
C PHE A 31 -4.65 -9.37 13.70
N SER A 32 -4.62 -8.44 14.67
CA SER A 32 -4.56 -8.76 16.09
C SER A 32 -5.64 -7.97 16.83
N HIS A 33 -6.43 -8.67 17.64
CA HIS A 33 -7.47 -8.06 18.44
C HIS A 33 -7.70 -8.89 19.70
N GLU A 34 -7.67 -8.21 20.85
CA GLU A 34 -8.06 -8.77 22.15
C GLU A 34 -9.31 -8.04 22.65
N VAL A 35 -10.41 -8.77 22.78
CA VAL A 35 -11.73 -8.21 23.06
C VAL A 35 -11.75 -7.56 24.45
N GLY A 36 -12.11 -6.27 24.50
CA GLY A 36 -12.26 -5.52 25.76
C GLY A 36 -10.97 -4.97 26.36
N GLU A 37 -9.81 -5.32 25.80
CA GLU A 37 -8.49 -4.88 26.27
C GLU A 37 -7.95 -3.75 25.39
N THR A 38 -7.78 -4.02 24.10
CA THR A 38 -7.07 -3.13 23.18
C THR A 38 -7.81 -2.89 21.88
N LEU A 39 -7.50 -1.76 21.24
CA LEU A 39 -8.02 -1.46 19.91
C LEU A 39 -7.46 -2.47 18.90
N PRO A 40 -8.29 -2.97 17.96
CA PRO A 40 -7.81 -3.88 16.92
C PRO A 40 -6.67 -3.25 16.10
N THR A 41 -5.67 -4.06 15.78
CA THR A 41 -4.52 -3.65 14.97
C THR A 41 -4.46 -4.48 13.68
N VAL A 42 -4.30 -3.80 12.55
CA VAL A 42 -4.07 -4.43 11.24
C VAL A 42 -2.70 -3.98 10.73
N SER A 43 -1.89 -4.93 10.27
CA SER A 43 -0.62 -4.68 9.57
C SER A 43 -0.70 -5.27 8.16
N LEU A 44 -0.34 -4.44 7.18
CA LEU A 44 -0.37 -4.80 5.76
C LEU A 44 1.05 -4.77 5.20
N THR A 45 1.42 -5.79 4.44
CA THR A 45 2.68 -5.81 3.68
C THR A 45 2.39 -5.60 2.21
N PHE A 46 3.13 -4.66 1.59
CA PHE A 46 3.07 -4.39 0.16
C PHE A 46 4.43 -4.71 -0.46
N PRO A 47 4.47 -5.37 -1.63
CA PRO A 47 5.70 -5.52 -2.38
C PRO A 47 6.07 -4.16 -2.99
N LEU A 48 7.31 -3.72 -2.78
CA LEU A 48 7.85 -2.57 -3.52
C LEU A 48 8.27 -3.06 -4.91
N GLY A 49 7.48 -2.75 -5.95
CA GLY A 49 7.81 -3.11 -7.33
C GLY A 49 8.97 -2.28 -7.90
N ILE A 50 9.65 -2.78 -8.94
CA ILE A 50 10.60 -2.00 -9.74
C ILE A 50 9.80 -0.97 -10.55
N GLY A 51 9.62 0.23 -9.98
CA GLY A 51 8.89 1.33 -10.62
C GLY A 51 8.23 2.29 -9.63
N GLU A 52 7.87 1.81 -8.45
CA GLU A 52 7.40 2.67 -7.35
C GLU A 52 8.60 3.24 -6.61
N ARG A 53 9.23 4.22 -7.25
CA ARG A 53 10.33 4.94 -6.66
C ARG A 53 9.76 5.81 -5.53
N LEU A 54 10.11 5.49 -4.28
CA LEU A 54 9.80 6.32 -3.09
C LEU A 54 10.45 7.73 -3.13
N VAL A 55 11.20 8.05 -4.18
CA VAL A 55 11.74 9.39 -4.45
C VAL A 55 11.17 9.93 -5.77
N PRO A 56 10.65 11.18 -5.80
CA PRO A 56 10.02 11.76 -6.98
C PRO A 56 10.98 11.73 -8.17
N ALA A 57 10.50 11.34 -9.36
CA ALA A 57 11.30 11.20 -10.59
C ALA A 57 12.23 12.41 -10.76
N ARG A 58 13.55 12.18 -10.91
CA ARG A 58 14.49 13.28 -11.18
C ARG A 58 14.09 13.82 -12.55
N PRO A 59 13.95 15.14 -12.73
CA PRO A 59 13.74 15.69 -14.07
C PRO A 59 14.89 15.22 -14.95
N TYR A 60 14.54 14.62 -16.09
CA TYR A 60 15.49 14.27 -17.14
C TYR A 60 16.41 15.47 -17.40
N PRO A 61 17.74 15.27 -17.58
CA PRO A 61 18.60 16.37 -17.98
C PRO A 61 18.15 16.83 -19.37
N LYS A 62 17.39 17.93 -19.42
CA LYS A 62 17.13 18.69 -20.64
C LYS A 62 18.49 19.17 -21.11
N ASN A 63 18.94 18.70 -22.27
CA ASN A 63 20.20 19.07 -22.91
C ASN A 63 20.41 20.60 -22.81
N LEU A 64 21.22 21.03 -21.86
CA LEU A 64 21.66 22.42 -21.72
C LEU A 64 22.76 22.61 -22.76
N ARG A 65 22.39 23.12 -23.93
CA ARG A 65 23.35 23.74 -24.84
C ARG A 65 23.76 25.07 -24.23
N THR A 66 24.90 25.12 -23.57
CA THR A 66 25.53 26.38 -23.17
C THR A 66 25.87 27.14 -24.45
N ILE A 67 25.19 28.27 -24.69
CA ILE A 67 25.63 29.27 -25.66
C ILE A 67 26.52 30.23 -24.87
N ASN A 68 27.82 30.18 -25.12
CA ASN A 68 28.73 31.24 -24.68
C ASN A 68 28.55 32.44 -25.62
N ILE A 69 28.32 33.61 -25.04
CA ILE A 69 28.44 34.93 -25.67
C ILE A 69 29.70 35.61 -25.13
#